data_AF-A0A6L6E9D1-F1
#
_entry.id   AF-A0A6L6E9D1-F1
#
_cell.length_a   1.000
_cell.length_b   1.000
_cell.length_c   1.000
_cell.angle_alpha   90.00
_cell.angle_beta   90.00
_cell.angle_gamma   90.00
#
_symmetry.space_group_name_H-M   'P 1'
#
loop_
_entity.id
_entity.type
_entity.pdbx_description
1 polymer ?
#
loop_
_entity_poly.entity_id
_entity_poly.type
_entity_poly.pdbx_seq_one_letter_code
_entity_poly.pdbx_strand_id
1 'polypeptide(L)'
;KAKVGDELKTHFRPEFLNRIDDIVVFHQLTEAEIVQIVDLMIAQLDERLRAKDMGIELTSGAKALLAKRGYDPVLGARPLRRTIQRELEDVLSEKMLFGDLKAGEIILVDVSDETPEATFTFKGTAKSALPDTPGDLAEATN
;
A
#
# COMPACT_ATOMS: atom_id res chain seq x y z
N LYS A 1 -5.89 6.57 28.26
CA LYS A 1 -7.21 6.04 28.68
C LYS A 1 -8.02 7.05 29.52
N ALA A 2 -7.49 7.65 30.59
CA ALA A 2 -8.24 8.58 31.45
C ALA A 2 -8.81 9.82 30.73
N LYS A 3 -8.00 10.53 29.93
CA LYS A 3 -8.40 11.82 29.32
C LYS A 3 -9.67 11.78 28.44
N VAL A 4 -9.82 10.77 27.58
CA VAL A 4 -10.97 10.69 26.64
C VAL A 4 -12.28 10.33 27.37
N GLY A 5 -12.20 9.43 28.36
CA GLY A 5 -13.36 9.05 29.17
C GLY A 5 -13.88 10.20 30.04
N ASP A 6 -12.97 11.06 30.52
CA ASP A 6 -13.32 12.23 31.33
C ASP A 6 -13.87 13.38 30.47
N GLU A 7 -13.37 13.57 29.24
CA GLU A 7 -13.96 14.49 28.26
C GLU A 7 -15.38 14.08 27.87
N LEU A 8 -15.64 12.79 27.64
CA LEU A 8 -16.97 12.28 27.32
C LEU A 8 -18.00 12.58 28.41
N LYS A 9 -17.63 12.45 29.68
CA LYS A 9 -18.49 12.77 30.83
C LYS A 9 -18.72 14.27 31.02
N THR A 10 -17.79 15.09 30.54
CA THR A 10 -17.89 16.55 30.60
C THR A 10 -18.78 17.10 29.48
N HIS A 11 -18.72 16.48 28.29
CA HIS A 11 -19.46 16.92 27.10
C HIS A 11 -20.85 16.29 26.95
N PHE A 12 -21.05 15.06 27.42
CA PHE A 12 -22.32 14.34 27.32
C PHE A 12 -22.97 14.11 28.68
N ARG A 13 -24.30 14.22 28.73
CA ARG A 13 -25.05 13.94 29.96
C ARG A 13 -24.94 12.45 30.32
N PRO A 14 -24.85 12.10 31.62
CA PRO A 14 -24.72 10.72 32.06
C PRO A 14 -25.91 9.84 31.62
N GLU A 15 -27.11 10.41 31.48
CA GLU A 15 -28.29 9.69 30.95
C GLU A 15 -28.09 9.17 29.52
N PHE A 16 -27.34 9.91 28.69
CA PHE A 16 -27.03 9.51 27.32
C PHE A 16 -25.95 8.42 27.28
N LEU A 17 -24.90 8.57 28.09
CA LEU A 17 -23.84 7.57 28.19
C LEU A 17 -24.38 6.22 28.69
N ASN A 18 -25.39 6.23 29.56
CA ASN A 18 -26.07 5.03 30.04
C ASN A 18 -26.98 4.35 28.99
N ARG A 19 -27.14 4.93 27.78
CA ARG A 19 -27.89 4.35 26.64
C ARG A 19 -27.00 3.81 25.54
N ILE A 20 -25.68 3.94 25.69
CA ILE A 20 -24.70 3.39 24.76
C ILE A 20 -24.23 2.05 25.32
N ASP A 21 -24.39 0.98 24.54
CA ASP A 21 -23.99 -0.36 24.97
C ASP A 21 -22.48 -0.52 25.07
N ASP A 22 -21.71 0.10 24.17
CA ASP A 22 -20.24 0.04 24.20
C ASP A 22 -19.58 1.28 23.57
N ILE A 23 -18.40 1.65 24.08
CA ILE A 23 -17.61 2.81 23.60
C ILE A 23 -16.27 2.31 23.06
N VAL A 24 -16.11 2.35 21.74
CA VAL A 24 -14.87 1.94 21.07
C VAL A 24 -13.94 3.16 20.89
N VAL A 25 -12.76 3.11 21.52
CA VAL A 25 -11.73 4.14 21.39
C VAL A 25 -10.74 3.74 20.31
N PHE A 26 -10.67 4.52 19.23
CA PHE A 26 -9.67 4.36 18.18
C PHE A 26 -8.36 5.03 18.62
N HIS A 27 -7.28 4.25 18.62
CA HIS A 27 -5.94 4.74 18.90
C HIS A 27 -5.31 5.27 17.61
N GLN A 28 -4.34 6.17 17.75
CA GLN A 28 -3.52 6.58 16.61
C GLN A 28 -2.71 5.38 16.10
N LEU A 29 -2.56 5.31 14.78
CA LEU A 29 -1.79 4.26 14.12
C LEU A 29 -0.30 4.46 14.41
N THR A 30 0.38 3.36 14.66
CA THR A 30 1.85 3.28 14.71
C THR A 30 2.43 3.23 13.30
N GLU A 31 3.71 3.57 13.16
CA GLU A 31 4.42 3.52 11.87
C GLU A 31 4.37 2.12 11.23
N ALA A 32 4.50 1.06 12.04
CA ALA A 32 4.41 -0.32 11.59
C ALA A 32 3.02 -0.66 11.03
N GLU A 33 1.95 -0.20 11.68
CA GLU A 33 0.57 -0.39 11.19
C GLU A 33 0.34 0.39 9.89
N ILE A 34 0.95 1.56 9.72
CA ILE A 34 0.87 2.33 8.48
C ILE A 34 1.55 1.59 7.34
N VAL A 35 2.72 1.00 7.56
CA VAL A 35 3.38 0.16 6.54
C VAL A 35 2.50 -1.03 6.15
N GLN A 36 1.85 -1.69 7.12
CA GLN A 36 0.89 -2.77 6.81
C GLN A 36 -0.31 -2.27 5.99
N ILE A 37 -0.81 -1.07 6.27
CA ILE A 37 -1.86 -0.46 5.45
C ILE A 37 -1.36 -0.20 4.03
N VAL A 38 -0.13 0.29 3.86
CA VAL A 38 0.48 0.44 2.52
C VAL A 38 0.50 -0.90 1.81
N ASP A 39 0.95 -1.98 2.46
CA ASP A 39 0.97 -3.32 1.87
C ASP A 39 -0.42 -3.77 1.38
N LEU A 40 -1.46 -3.57 2.19
CA LEU A 40 -2.83 -3.89 1.82
C LEU A 40 -3.32 -3.08 0.61
N MET A 41 -2.95 -1.80 0.54
CA MET A 41 -3.33 -0.93 -0.57
C MET A 41 -2.60 -1.29 -1.87
N ILE A 42 -1.33 -1.66 -1.77
CA ILE A 42 -0.55 -2.15 -2.90
C ILE A 42 -1.08 -3.50 -3.39
N ALA A 43 -1.48 -4.39 -2.50
CA ALA A 43 -2.11 -5.66 -2.90
C ALA A 43 -3.39 -5.42 -3.72
N GLN A 44 -4.22 -4.45 -3.33
CA GLN A 44 -5.41 -4.04 -4.11
C GLN A 44 -5.05 -3.42 -5.47
N LEU A 45 -3.90 -2.75 -5.57
CA LEU A 45 -3.39 -2.24 -6.84
C LEU A 45 -2.86 -3.37 -7.72
N ASP A 46 -2.10 -4.31 -7.15
CA ASP A 46 -1.58 -5.49 -7.85
C ASP A 46 -2.71 -6.33 -8.43
N GLU A 47 -3.79 -6.56 -7.67
CA GLU A 47 -4.96 -7.30 -8.17
C GLU A 47 -5.60 -6.63 -9.39
N ARG A 48 -5.68 -5.29 -9.41
CA ARG A 48 -6.15 -4.53 -10.59
C ARG A 48 -5.18 -4.61 -11.77
N LEU A 49 -3.88 -4.65 -11.52
CA LEU A 49 -2.86 -4.78 -12.58
C LEU A 49 -2.80 -6.19 -13.17
N ARG A 50 -3.07 -7.23 -12.37
CA ARG A 50 -3.16 -8.62 -12.85
C ARG A 50 -4.22 -8.80 -13.93
N ALA A 51 -5.33 -8.08 -13.85
CA ALA A 51 -6.34 -8.08 -14.91
C ALA A 51 -5.84 -7.55 -16.27
N LYS A 52 -4.66 -6.91 -16.30
CA LYS A 52 -3.97 -6.41 -17.50
C LYS A 52 -2.68 -7.18 -17.81
N ASP A 53 -2.52 -8.39 -17.26
CA ASP A 53 -1.29 -9.20 -17.33
C ASP A 53 -0.04 -8.50 -16.79
N MET A 54 -0.20 -7.58 -15.83
CA MET A 54 0.90 -6.86 -15.20
C MET A 54 0.99 -7.20 -13.71
N GLY A 55 2.16 -6.98 -13.12
CA GLY A 55 2.36 -7.08 -11.67
C GLY A 55 3.06 -5.85 -11.12
N ILE A 56 2.94 -5.61 -9.82
CA ILE A 56 3.68 -4.54 -9.14
C ILE A 56 4.35 -5.06 -7.87
N GLU A 57 5.60 -4.69 -7.69
CA GLU A 57 6.37 -4.99 -6.48
C GLU A 57 7.05 -3.72 -5.96
N LEU A 58 6.90 -3.44 -4.67
CA LEU A 58 7.57 -2.32 -4.01
C LEU A 58 8.69 -2.82 -3.13
N THR A 59 9.84 -2.15 -3.21
CA THR A 59 10.94 -2.36 -2.25
C THR A 59 10.54 -1.89 -0.85
N SER A 60 11.23 -2.40 0.18
CA SER A 60 11.03 -1.97 1.57
C SER A 60 11.26 -0.46 1.74
N GLY A 61 12.23 0.11 1.03
CA GLY A 61 12.50 1.55 1.00
C GLY A 61 11.31 2.35 0.44
N ALA A 62 10.72 1.89 -0.67
CA ALA A 62 9.54 2.52 -1.25
C ALA A 62 8.33 2.50 -0.30
N LYS A 63 8.10 1.38 0.40
CA LYS A 63 7.02 1.26 1.38
C LYS A 63 7.22 2.21 2.56
N ALA A 64 8.43 2.29 3.10
CA ALA A 64 8.75 3.19 4.21
C ALA A 64 8.58 4.67 3.80
N LEU A 65 9.01 5.05 2.59
CA LEU A 65 8.84 6.41 2.10
C LEU A 65 7.35 6.77 1.91
N LEU A 66 6.54 5.86 1.36
CA LEU A 66 5.10 6.05 1.20
C LEU A 66 4.40 6.20 2.56
N ALA A 67 4.75 5.35 3.53
CA ALA A 67 4.23 5.45 4.89
C ALA A 67 4.55 6.81 5.52
N LYS A 68 5.80 7.28 5.38
CA LYS A 68 6.25 8.57 5.91
C LYS A 68 5.57 9.76 5.24
N ARG A 69 5.37 9.74 3.92
CA ARG A 69 4.71 10.82 3.16
C ARG A 69 3.19 10.83 3.32
N GLY A 70 2.59 9.68 3.48
CA GLY A 70 1.13 9.53 3.58
C GLY A 70 0.58 9.57 5.01
N TYR A 71 1.46 9.58 6.01
CA TYR A 71 1.08 9.72 7.41
C TYR A 71 1.07 11.18 7.86
N ASP A 72 -0.05 11.57 8.47
CA ASP A 72 -0.20 12.84 9.15
C ASP A 72 -0.63 12.58 10.60
N PRO A 73 0.05 13.14 11.63
CA PRO A 73 -0.30 12.92 13.04
C PRO A 73 -1.72 13.38 13.43
N VAL A 74 -2.29 14.33 12.69
CA VAL A 74 -3.63 14.89 12.92
C VAL A 74 -4.68 14.15 12.09
N LEU A 75 -4.37 13.83 10.83
CA LEU A 75 -5.30 13.20 9.89
C LEU A 75 -5.18 11.66 9.82
N GLY A 76 -4.17 11.08 10.47
CA GLY A 76 -3.83 9.66 10.42
C GLY A 76 -3.40 9.20 9.03
N ALA A 77 -3.79 7.99 8.64
CA ALA A 77 -3.53 7.44 7.31
C ALA A 77 -4.49 7.95 6.21
N ARG A 78 -5.35 8.93 6.50
CA ARG A 78 -6.30 9.47 5.49
C ARG A 78 -5.60 10.02 4.23
N PRO A 79 -4.46 10.74 4.32
CA PRO A 79 -3.74 11.21 3.14
C PRO A 79 -3.09 10.07 2.34
N LEU A 80 -2.76 8.95 3.00
CA LEU A 80 -2.02 7.82 2.43
C LEU A 80 -2.60 7.32 1.11
N ARG A 81 -3.92 7.16 1.04
CA ARG A 81 -4.59 6.74 -0.19
C ARG A 81 -4.33 7.69 -1.35
N ARG A 82 -4.40 9.00 -1.09
CA ARG A 82 -4.17 10.03 -2.11
C ARG A 82 -2.70 10.09 -2.52
N THR A 83 -1.79 9.87 -1.58
CA THR A 83 -0.36 9.79 -1.87
C THR A 83 -0.04 8.59 -2.76
N ILE A 84 -0.54 7.40 -2.44
CA ILE A 84 -0.34 6.20 -3.27
C ILE A 84 -0.93 6.40 -4.67
N GLN A 85 -2.12 6.99 -4.78
CA GLN A 85 -2.73 7.26 -6.08
C GLN A 85 -1.86 8.19 -6.94
N ARG A 86 -1.41 9.31 -6.38
CA ARG A 86 -0.62 10.32 -7.11
C ARG A 86 0.80 9.87 -7.45
N GLU A 87 1.48 9.29 -6.48
CA GLU A 87 2.89 8.91 -6.61
C GLU A 87 3.04 7.61 -7.40
N LEU A 88 2.01 6.77 -7.41
CA LEU A 88 2.06 5.43 -7.98
C LEU A 88 1.06 5.25 -9.13
N GLU A 89 -0.25 5.29 -8.88
CA GLU A 89 -1.25 4.98 -9.91
C GLU A 89 -1.21 5.95 -11.10
N ASP A 90 -1.08 7.25 -10.84
CA ASP A 90 -1.03 8.28 -11.88
C ASP A 90 0.23 8.13 -12.74
N VAL A 91 1.40 7.94 -12.11
CA VAL A 91 2.70 7.76 -12.80
C VAL A 91 2.72 6.45 -13.61
N LEU A 92 2.17 5.37 -13.05
CA LEU A 92 2.03 4.10 -13.77
C LEU A 92 1.14 4.25 -15.00
N SER A 93 0.00 4.93 -14.84
CA SER A 93 -0.94 5.15 -15.94
C SER A 93 -0.31 5.97 -17.06
N GLU A 94 0.49 6.97 -16.72
CA GLU A 94 1.23 7.79 -17.67
C GLU A 94 2.29 6.95 -18.43
N LYS A 95 3.11 6.17 -17.72
CA LYS A 95 4.11 5.29 -18.35
C LYS A 95 3.50 4.20 -19.23
N MET A 96 2.35 3.65 -18.83
CA MET A 96 1.58 2.73 -19.66
C MET A 96 1.05 3.42 -20.92
N LEU A 97 0.61 4.68 -20.83
CA LEU A 97 0.12 5.45 -21.97
C LEU A 97 1.24 5.77 -22.98
N PHE A 98 2.45 6.07 -22.51
CA PHE A 98 3.63 6.29 -23.36
C PHE A 98 4.26 5.00 -23.91
N GLY A 99 3.84 3.83 -23.40
CA GLY A 99 4.33 2.52 -23.86
C GLY A 99 5.65 2.09 -23.22
N ASP A 100 6.10 2.77 -22.17
CA ASP A 100 7.30 2.44 -21.38
C ASP A 100 7.09 1.17 -20.55
N LEU A 101 5.85 0.88 -20.17
CA LEU A 101 5.44 -0.31 -19.43
C LEU A 101 4.39 -1.09 -20.23
N LYS A 102 4.58 -2.41 -20.36
CA LYS A 102 3.75 -3.26 -21.21
C LYS A 102 3.11 -4.41 -20.44
N ALA A 103 2.02 -4.94 -21.00
CA ALA A 103 1.43 -6.19 -20.53
C ALA A 103 2.47 -7.31 -20.54
N GLY A 104 2.48 -8.15 -19.51
CA GLY A 104 3.48 -9.20 -19.30
C GLY A 104 4.70 -8.74 -18.49
N GLU A 105 4.74 -7.52 -17.97
CA GLU A 105 5.84 -7.02 -17.14
C GLU A 105 5.47 -6.95 -15.65
N ILE A 106 6.46 -7.21 -14.81
CA ILE A 106 6.42 -6.91 -13.38
C ILE A 106 7.11 -5.56 -13.18
N ILE A 107 6.37 -4.62 -12.62
CA ILE A 107 6.86 -3.27 -12.34
C ILE A 107 7.49 -3.27 -10.96
N LEU A 108 8.81 -3.16 -10.92
CA LEU A 108 9.56 -2.93 -9.68
C LEU A 108 9.58 -1.43 -9.38
N VAL A 109 9.06 -1.07 -8.22
CA VAL A 109 9.04 0.30 -7.69
C VAL A 109 10.10 0.40 -6.60
N ASP A 110 11.08 1.28 -6.83
CA ASP A 110 12.17 1.54 -5.90
C ASP A 110 12.38 3.05 -5.70
N VAL A 111 13.17 3.41 -4.71
CA VAL A 111 13.46 4.81 -4.37
C VAL A 111 14.91 5.14 -4.73
N SER A 112 15.15 6.29 -5.36
CA SER A 112 16.53 6.70 -5.70
C SER A 112 17.38 7.04 -4.48
N ASP A 113 16.76 7.62 -3.43
CA ASP A 113 17.43 8.18 -2.25
C ASP A 113 16.60 7.97 -0.97
N GLU A 114 17.23 7.97 0.21
CA GLU A 114 16.51 7.90 1.50
C GLU A 114 16.00 9.26 2.00
N THR A 115 15.85 10.24 1.10
CA THR A 115 15.43 11.60 1.47
C THR A 115 13.90 11.78 1.39
N PRO A 116 13.31 12.72 2.15
CA PRO A 116 11.88 13.01 2.07
C PRO A 116 11.40 13.47 0.69
N GLU A 117 12.32 13.92 -0.17
CA GLU A 117 12.10 14.40 -1.55
C GLU A 117 12.45 13.34 -2.62
N ALA A 118 12.80 12.12 -2.20
CA ALA A 118 13.23 11.08 -3.12
C ALA A 118 12.16 10.71 -4.14
N THR A 119 12.59 10.38 -5.36
CA THR A 119 11.68 10.07 -6.46
C THR A 119 11.47 8.57 -6.57
N PHE A 120 10.24 8.15 -6.85
CA PHE A 120 9.94 6.76 -7.16
C PHE A 120 10.43 6.43 -8.57
N THR A 121 11.23 5.38 -8.68
CA THR A 121 11.70 4.81 -9.93
C THR A 121 10.87 3.57 -10.24
N PHE A 122 10.48 3.43 -11.50
CA PHE A 122 9.67 2.30 -11.97
C PHE A 122 10.45 1.60 -13.06
N LYS A 123 10.69 0.30 -12.87
CA LYS A 123 11.38 -0.55 -13.84
C LYS A 123 10.48 -1.73 -14.18
N GLY A 124 10.02 -1.79 -15.42
CA GLY A 124 9.35 -2.97 -15.96
C GLY A 124 10.40 -4.05 -16.24
N THR A 125 10.21 -5.23 -15.65
CA THR A 125 10.97 -6.43 -16.02
C THR A 125 10.00 -7.41 -16.65
N ALA A 126 10.36 -8.00 -17.79
CA ALA A 126 9.55 -9.04 -18.41
C ALA A 126 9.31 -10.15 -17.38
N LYS A 127 8.04 -10.52 -17.18
CA LYS A 127 7.66 -11.66 -16.37
C LYS A 127 8.25 -12.89 -17.05
N SER A 128 9.41 -13.35 -16.60
CA SER A 128 10.02 -14.57 -17.12
C SER A 128 9.04 -15.71 -16.82
N ALA A 129 8.42 -16.22 -17.88
CA ALA A 129 7.70 -17.47 -17.85
C ALA A 129 8.73 -18.58 -17.65
N LEU A 130 9.06 -18.88 -16.39
CA LEU A 130 9.57 -20.21 -16.08
C LEU A 130 8.38 -21.18 -16.25
N PRO A 131 8.55 -22.29 -16.97
CA PRO A 131 7.46 -23.21 -17.26
C PRO A 131 6.96 -23.88 -15.98
N ASP A 132 5.70 -23.61 -15.63
CA ASP A 132 4.94 -24.24 -14.55
C ASP A 132 4.53 -25.69 -14.95
N THR A 133 5.48 -26.51 -15.38
CA THR A 133 5.26 -27.95 -15.62
C THR A 133 6.35 -28.80 -14.99
N PRO A 134 6.09 -29.42 -13.83
CA PRO A 134 6.93 -30.50 -13.31
C PRO A 134 6.63 -31.83 -14.06
N GLY A 135 6.76 -31.82 -15.40
CA GLY A 135 6.42 -32.94 -16.29
C GLY A 135 7.59 -33.53 -17.10
N ASP A 136 8.63 -32.75 -17.42
CA ASP A 136 9.63 -33.13 -18.44
C ASP A 136 10.91 -33.78 -17.88
N LEU A 137 10.86 -34.35 -16.67
CA LEU A 137 11.97 -35.17 -16.15
C LEU A 137 11.81 -36.67 -16.47
N ALA A 138 10.74 -37.08 -17.15
CA ALA A 138 10.43 -38.50 -17.38
C ALA A 138 10.87 -39.07 -18.74
N GLU A 139 11.30 -38.26 -19.71
CA GLU A 139 11.65 -38.75 -21.06
C GLU A 139 13.16 -38.95 -21.32
N ALA A 140 14.02 -38.73 -20.33
CA ALA A 140 15.48 -38.91 -20.47
C ALA A 140 16.00 -40.32 -20.11
N THR A 141 15.13 -41.33 -20.07
CA THR A 141 15.53 -42.73 -19.96
C THR A 141 14.71 -43.61 -20.90
N ASN A 142 15.17 -43.70 -22.14
CA ASN A 142 15.01 -44.90 -22.97
C ASN A 142 16.24 -45.06 -23.85
#